data_AF-A0A1V9Y4D6-F1
#
_entry.id   AF-A0A1V9Y4D6-F1
#
_cell.length_a   1.000
_cell.length_b   1.000
_cell.length_c   1.000
_cell.angle_alpha   90.00
_cell.angle_beta   90.00
_cell.angle_gamma   90.00
#
_symmetry.space_group_name_H-M   'P 1'
#
loop_
_entity.id
_entity.type
_entity.pdbx_description
1 polymer ?
#
loop_
_entity_poly.entity_id
_entity_poly.type
_entity_poly.pdbx_seq_one_letter_code
_entity_poly.pdbx_strand_id
1 'polypeptide(L)'
;MSKTLRVHFERLIEQRELSRHLDQYKDKIDGKKIISSYDDYLEAVNALIRMGNSNQKFQYLFYQYAQTYNDGITRNELLILLQDNLNPSVLDKDLRFFEKVYTYLKRHFTALRASFEDVITLLTQHPNLDILGSIAINQEKLQSLLEVNNTKNAIPDVLKSS
;
A
#
# COMPACT_ATOMS: atom_id res chain seq x y z
N MET A 1 -10.87 9.75 -8.23
CA MET A 1 -10.02 9.66 -7.02
C MET A 1 -10.61 10.30 -5.75
N SER A 2 -10.88 11.62 -5.69
CA SER A 2 -11.30 12.31 -4.44
C SER A 2 -12.53 11.68 -3.74
N LYS A 3 -13.64 11.43 -4.45
CA LYS A 3 -14.82 10.79 -3.86
C LYS A 3 -14.51 9.41 -3.24
N THR A 4 -13.72 8.58 -3.94
CA THR A 4 -13.29 7.26 -3.48
C THR A 4 -12.44 7.34 -2.21
N LEU A 5 -11.51 8.31 -2.16
CA LEU A 5 -10.68 8.56 -0.99
C LEU A 5 -11.50 9.03 0.21
N ARG A 6 -12.57 9.79 0.01
CA ARG A 6 -13.46 10.23 1.10
C ARG A 6 -14.14 9.05 1.79
N VAL A 7 -14.77 8.16 1.01
CA VAL A 7 -15.40 6.95 1.54
C VAL A 7 -14.38 6.07 2.25
N HIS A 8 -13.17 5.97 1.68
CA HIS A 8 -12.09 5.22 2.29
C HIS A 8 -11.64 5.82 3.63
N PHE A 9 -11.47 7.14 3.70
CA PHE A 9 -11.11 7.85 4.93
C PHE A 9 -12.15 7.62 6.03
N GLU A 10 -13.44 7.81 5.73
CA GLU A 10 -14.53 7.59 6.67
C GLU A 10 -14.48 6.15 7.22
N ARG A 11 -14.26 5.16 6.36
CA ARG A 11 -14.10 3.77 6.76
C ARG A 11 -12.90 3.55 7.69
N LEU A 12 -11.73 4.12 7.36
CA LEU A 12 -10.52 3.99 8.18
C LEU A 12 -10.66 4.60 9.57
N ILE A 13 -11.40 5.70 9.70
CA ILE A 13 -11.73 6.33 10.99
C ILE A 13 -12.57 5.38 11.84
N GLU A 14 -13.67 4.89 11.29
CA GLU A 14 -14.60 3.99 11.99
C GLU A 14 -13.93 2.68 12.41
N GLN A 15 -13.04 2.15 11.57
CA GLN A 15 -12.28 0.92 11.86
C GLN A 15 -11.03 1.16 12.72
N ARG A 16 -10.70 2.42 13.04
CA ARG A 16 -9.47 2.83 13.75
C ARG A 16 -8.19 2.35 13.08
N GLU A 17 -8.19 2.26 11.75
CA GLU A 17 -7.06 1.78 10.95
C GLU A 17 -6.22 2.91 10.34
N LEU A 18 -6.64 4.17 10.48
CA LEU A 18 -5.99 5.31 9.83
C LEU A 18 -4.48 5.40 10.12
N SER A 19 -4.07 5.15 11.37
CA SER A 19 -2.65 5.18 11.77
C SER A 19 -1.81 4.18 10.98
N ARG A 20 -2.34 2.97 10.76
CA ARG A 20 -1.63 1.90 10.06
C ARG A 20 -1.23 2.29 8.64
N HIS A 21 -2.06 3.07 7.94
CA HIS A 21 -1.81 3.43 6.55
C HIS A 21 -0.81 4.60 6.38
N LEU A 22 -0.69 5.49 7.37
CA LEU A 22 0.06 6.75 7.23
C LEU A 22 0.97 7.07 8.44
N ASP A 23 1.24 6.12 9.33
CA ASP A 23 1.99 6.36 10.57
C ASP A 23 3.38 6.96 10.35
N GLN A 24 4.10 6.56 9.31
CA GLN A 24 5.42 7.12 8.98
C GLN A 24 5.37 8.46 8.23
N TYR A 25 4.18 8.93 7.86
CA TYR A 25 3.99 10.23 7.23
C TYR A 25 3.87 11.38 8.25
N LYS A 26 3.69 11.04 9.54
CA LYS A 26 3.60 11.99 10.66
C LYS A 26 4.84 12.89 10.80
N ASP A 27 6.01 12.43 10.38
CA ASP A 27 7.27 13.16 10.60
C ASP A 27 7.60 14.19 9.51
N LYS A 28 6.89 14.21 8.36
CA LYS A 28 7.27 15.06 7.21
C LYS A 28 6.18 15.97 6.64
N ILE A 29 4.93 15.86 7.09
CA ILE A 29 3.96 16.94 6.93
C ILE A 29 4.14 17.87 8.12
N ASP A 30 4.99 18.88 7.97
CA ASP A 30 5.12 20.07 8.81
C ASP A 30 4.88 19.87 10.32
N GLY A 31 5.56 18.87 10.91
CA GLY A 31 5.52 18.57 12.34
C GLY A 31 4.27 17.81 12.79
N LYS A 32 4.37 16.48 12.91
CA LYS A 32 3.42 15.62 13.67
C LYS A 32 1.95 15.97 13.45
N LYS A 33 1.55 16.37 12.23
CA LYS A 33 0.15 16.68 11.95
C LYS A 33 -0.66 15.41 12.10
N ILE A 34 -1.49 15.36 13.13
CA ILE A 34 -2.44 14.27 13.33
C ILE A 34 -3.42 14.36 12.16
N ILE A 35 -3.50 13.31 11.35
CA ILE A 35 -4.49 13.24 10.28
C ILE A 35 -5.84 13.04 10.97
N SER A 36 -6.58 14.13 11.13
CA SER A 36 -7.87 14.15 11.82
C SER A 36 -9.04 14.52 10.90
N SER A 37 -8.77 14.98 9.68
CA SER A 37 -9.79 15.37 8.71
C SER A 37 -9.56 14.72 7.35
N TYR A 38 -10.61 14.70 6.53
CA TYR A 38 -10.52 14.23 5.14
C TYR A 38 -9.55 15.08 4.32
N ASP A 39 -9.52 16.40 4.54
CA ASP A 39 -8.65 17.30 3.78
C ASP A 39 -7.17 17.03 4.12
N ASP A 40 -6.86 16.77 5.38
CA ASP A 40 -5.51 16.33 5.81
C ASP A 40 -5.14 14.98 5.16
N TYR A 41 -6.08 14.04 5.12
CA TYR A 41 -5.86 12.74 4.51
C TYR A 41 -5.62 12.85 3.00
N LEU A 42 -6.43 13.63 2.31
CA LEU A 42 -6.31 13.88 0.88
C LEU A 42 -4.96 14.56 0.56
N GLU A 43 -4.58 15.56 1.35
CA GLU A 43 -3.28 16.22 1.24
C GLU A 43 -2.13 15.22 1.44
N ALA A 44 -2.20 14.40 2.48
CA ALA A 44 -1.18 13.39 2.78
C ALA A 44 -1.02 12.36 1.66
N VAL A 45 -2.13 11.81 1.14
CA VAL A 45 -2.09 10.86 0.02
C VAL A 45 -1.53 11.52 -1.25
N ASN A 46 -1.93 12.75 -1.55
CA ASN A 46 -1.40 13.49 -2.69
C ASN A 46 0.11 13.77 -2.54
N ALA A 47 0.56 14.15 -1.34
CA ALA A 47 1.97 14.35 -1.04
C ALA A 47 2.77 13.05 -1.15
N LEU A 48 2.22 11.93 -0.69
CA LEU A 48 2.78 10.59 -0.84
C LEU A 48 2.97 10.19 -2.31
N ILE A 49 1.94 10.40 -3.12
CA ILE A 49 1.99 10.07 -4.55
C ILE A 49 3.08 10.90 -5.25
N ARG A 50 3.12 12.21 -4.99
CA ARG A 50 4.02 13.15 -5.68
C ARG A 50 5.46 13.09 -5.18
N MET A 51 5.67 13.06 -3.88
CA MET A 51 6.98 13.29 -3.24
C MET A 51 7.43 12.16 -2.32
N GLY A 52 6.56 11.18 -2.04
CA GLY A 52 6.91 10.04 -1.18
C GLY A 52 8.06 9.23 -1.77
N ASN A 53 8.97 8.80 -0.90
CA ASN A 53 10.00 7.84 -1.31
C ASN A 53 9.39 6.45 -1.51
N SER A 54 10.13 5.54 -2.17
CA SER A 54 9.61 4.25 -2.56
C SER A 54 9.19 3.37 -1.37
N ASN A 55 9.86 3.48 -0.21
CA ASN A 55 9.48 2.75 1.01
C ASN A 55 8.16 3.25 1.59
N GLN A 56 7.96 4.57 1.65
CA GLN A 56 6.70 5.15 2.12
C GLN A 56 5.54 4.76 1.20
N LYS A 57 5.78 4.79 -0.12
CA LYS A 57 4.81 4.35 -1.12
C LYS A 57 4.49 2.88 -0.93
N PHE A 58 5.50 2.03 -0.75
CA PHE A 58 5.33 0.61 -0.51
C PHE A 58 4.53 0.33 0.77
N GLN A 59 4.82 1.00 1.88
CA GLN A 59 4.07 0.83 3.13
C GLN A 59 2.60 1.16 2.96
N TYR A 60 2.28 2.30 2.34
CA TYR A 60 0.90 2.67 2.07
C TYR A 60 0.20 1.62 1.20
N LEU A 61 0.84 1.20 0.10
CA LEU A 61 0.31 0.19 -0.81
C LEU A 61 0.13 -1.17 -0.11
N PHE A 62 1.07 -1.57 0.75
CA PHE A 62 1.02 -2.84 1.47
C PHE A 62 -0.32 -3.03 2.17
N TYR A 63 -0.77 -2.03 2.94
CA TYR A 63 -2.04 -2.12 3.65
C TYR A 63 -3.27 -2.00 2.74
N GLN A 64 -3.14 -1.37 1.56
CA GLN A 64 -4.23 -1.37 0.57
C GLN A 64 -4.41 -2.74 -0.10
N TYR A 65 -3.33 -3.48 -0.33
CA TYR A 65 -3.38 -4.80 -0.98
C TYR A 65 -3.57 -5.96 0.02
N ALA A 66 -3.14 -5.82 1.28
CA ALA A 66 -3.31 -6.83 2.32
C ALA A 66 -4.76 -6.88 2.84
N GLN A 67 -5.66 -7.50 2.08
CA GLN A 67 -7.11 -7.49 2.34
C GLN A 67 -7.66 -8.86 2.74
N THR A 68 -6.85 -9.92 2.68
CA THR A 68 -7.24 -11.28 3.05
C THR A 68 -7.08 -11.53 4.54
N TYR A 69 -6.01 -10.99 5.15
CA TYR A 69 -5.70 -11.16 6.56
C TYR A 69 -5.41 -9.81 7.22
N ASN A 70 -5.91 -9.62 8.43
CA ASN A 70 -5.75 -8.37 9.15
C ASN A 70 -4.30 -8.13 9.61
N ASP A 71 -3.45 -9.15 9.69
CA ASP A 71 -2.09 -9.07 10.24
C ASP A 71 -0.99 -9.28 9.18
N GLY A 72 -1.33 -9.43 7.91
CA GLY A 72 -0.31 -9.64 6.89
C GLY A 72 -0.83 -9.76 5.47
N ILE A 73 0.10 -9.73 4.52
CA ILE A 73 -0.18 -9.89 3.10
C ILE A 73 0.06 -11.33 2.67
N THR A 74 -0.72 -11.84 1.74
CA THR A 74 -0.43 -13.12 1.07
C THR A 74 0.59 -12.93 -0.06
N ARG A 75 1.23 -14.01 -0.50
CA ARG A 75 2.12 -13.97 -1.67
C ARG A 75 1.41 -13.42 -2.92
N ASN A 76 0.15 -13.81 -3.12
CA ASN A 76 -0.61 -13.37 -4.30
C ASN A 76 -0.92 -11.87 -4.25
N GLU A 77 -1.36 -11.35 -3.11
CA GLU A 77 -1.58 -9.92 -2.93
C GLU A 77 -0.29 -9.12 -3.11
N LEU A 78 0.84 -9.62 -2.58
CA LEU A 78 2.14 -8.98 -2.77
C LEU A 78 2.56 -8.97 -4.24
N LEU A 79 2.33 -10.07 -4.98
CA LEU A 79 2.63 -10.12 -6.41
C LEU A 79 1.81 -9.11 -7.21
N ILE A 80 0.52 -8.99 -6.92
CA ILE A 80 -0.35 -8.00 -7.59
C ILE A 80 0.11 -6.58 -7.25
N LEU A 81 0.44 -6.29 -5.97
CA LEU A 81 0.98 -5.01 -5.55
C LEU A 81 2.21 -4.63 -6.39
N LEU A 82 3.19 -5.53 -6.48
CA LEU A 82 4.42 -5.27 -7.24
C LEU A 82 4.13 -5.13 -8.73
N GLN A 83 3.27 -5.98 -9.30
CA GLN A 83 2.93 -5.91 -10.72
C GLN A 83 2.29 -4.57 -11.11
N ASP A 84 1.37 -4.07 -10.27
CA ASP A 84 0.65 -2.83 -10.54
C ASP A 84 1.49 -1.57 -10.30
N ASN A 85 2.49 -1.64 -9.40
CA ASN A 85 3.17 -0.47 -8.82
C ASN A 85 4.70 -0.47 -9.01
N LEU A 86 5.25 -1.31 -9.90
CA LEU A 86 6.63 -1.15 -10.33
C LEU A 86 6.75 -0.02 -11.35
N ASN A 87 7.81 0.80 -11.21
CA ASN A 87 8.09 1.88 -12.13
C ASN A 87 8.35 1.32 -13.55
N PRO A 88 7.64 1.78 -14.60
CA PRO A 88 7.83 1.30 -15.97
C PRO A 88 9.29 1.36 -16.44
N SER A 89 10.03 2.39 -16.02
CA SER A 89 11.44 2.56 -16.40
C SER A 89 12.37 1.43 -15.94
N VAL A 90 11.95 0.65 -14.93
CA VAL A 90 12.70 -0.53 -14.46
C VAL A 90 12.39 -1.73 -15.36
N LEU A 91 11.14 -1.87 -15.78
CA LEU A 91 10.71 -2.91 -16.71
C LEU A 91 11.34 -2.71 -18.10
N ASP A 92 11.53 -1.46 -18.53
CA ASP A 92 12.21 -1.13 -19.79
C ASP A 92 13.71 -1.52 -19.75
N LYS A 93 14.35 -1.45 -18.58
CA LYS A 93 15.77 -1.80 -18.40
C LYS A 93 15.99 -3.31 -18.29
N ASP A 94 15.02 -4.05 -17.75
CA ASP A 94 15.08 -5.49 -17.60
C ASP A 94 13.68 -6.10 -17.82
N LEU A 95 13.43 -6.56 -19.05
CA LEU A 95 12.15 -7.18 -19.43
C LEU A 95 11.80 -8.40 -18.59
N ARG A 96 12.79 -9.05 -17.96
CA ARG A 96 12.60 -10.22 -17.09
C ARG A 96 12.59 -9.84 -15.61
N PHE A 97 12.59 -8.56 -15.27
CA PHE A 97 12.63 -8.09 -13.88
C PHE A 97 11.50 -8.72 -13.06
N PHE A 98 10.26 -8.63 -13.55
CA PHE A 98 9.12 -9.20 -12.86
C PHE A 98 9.16 -10.73 -12.76
N GLU A 99 9.66 -11.42 -13.79
CA GLU A 99 9.85 -12.89 -13.74
C GLU A 99 10.85 -13.30 -12.64
N LYS A 100 11.92 -12.52 -12.45
CA LYS A 100 12.90 -12.75 -11.39
C LYS A 100 12.26 -12.51 -10.01
N VAL A 101 11.51 -11.42 -9.85
CA VAL A 101 10.75 -11.13 -8.63
C VAL A 101 9.77 -12.27 -8.32
N TYR A 102 8.99 -12.70 -9.30
CA TYR A 102 8.04 -13.80 -9.15
C TYR A 102 8.72 -15.11 -8.73
N THR A 103 9.82 -15.46 -9.39
CA THR A 103 10.60 -16.67 -9.09
C THR A 103 11.16 -16.61 -7.67
N TYR A 104 11.65 -15.45 -7.25
CA TYR A 104 12.16 -15.24 -5.91
C TYR A 104 11.05 -15.36 -4.85
N LEU A 105 9.93 -14.66 -5.02
CA LEU A 105 8.81 -14.74 -4.08
C LEU A 105 8.24 -16.15 -3.99
N LYS A 106 8.18 -16.90 -5.10
CA LYS A 106 7.74 -18.31 -5.08
C LYS A 106 8.64 -19.19 -4.22
N ARG A 107 9.95 -18.93 -4.17
CA ARG A 107 10.93 -19.71 -3.41
C ARG A 107 11.02 -19.30 -1.94
N HIS A 108 10.94 -18.01 -1.66
CA HIS A 108 11.28 -17.44 -0.35
C HIS A 108 10.06 -16.98 0.45
N PHE A 109 8.93 -16.70 -0.19
CA PHE A 109 7.67 -16.44 0.51
C PHE A 109 6.97 -17.78 0.80
N THR A 110 7.37 -18.43 1.90
CA THR A 110 6.91 -19.77 2.29
C THR A 110 5.73 -19.76 3.25
N ALA A 111 5.52 -18.66 3.97
CA ALA A 111 4.40 -18.50 4.89
C ALA A 111 3.07 -18.29 4.15
N LEU A 112 1.96 -18.63 4.81
CA LEU A 112 0.60 -18.35 4.30
C LEU A 112 0.37 -16.84 4.11
N ARG A 113 0.92 -16.05 5.04
CA ARG A 113 0.95 -14.59 5.03
C ARG A 113 2.22 -14.10 5.72
N ALA A 114 2.63 -12.87 5.40
CA ALA A 114 3.81 -12.24 5.98
C ALA A 114 3.45 -10.85 6.52
N SER A 115 4.08 -10.47 7.63
CA SER A 115 3.94 -9.11 8.17
C SER A 115 4.65 -8.08 7.28
N PHE A 116 4.41 -6.79 7.53
CA PHE A 116 5.11 -5.74 6.80
C PHE A 116 6.63 -5.87 6.93
N GLU A 117 7.14 -6.08 8.14
CA GLU A 117 8.57 -6.17 8.41
C GLU A 117 9.23 -7.41 7.78
N ASP A 118 8.51 -8.55 7.78
CA ASP A 118 8.98 -9.76 7.10
C ASP A 118 9.10 -9.54 5.60
N VAL A 119 8.14 -8.81 5.01
CA VAL A 119 8.17 -8.49 3.57
C VAL A 119 9.27 -7.49 3.25
N ILE A 120 9.49 -6.46 4.07
CA ILE A 120 10.62 -5.54 3.89
C ILE A 120 11.94 -6.31 3.94
N THR A 121 12.10 -7.19 4.93
CA THR A 121 13.28 -8.04 5.06
C THR A 121 13.47 -8.93 3.83
N LEU A 122 12.39 -9.58 3.37
CA LEU A 122 12.42 -10.44 2.18
C LEU A 122 12.82 -9.66 0.92
N LEU A 123 12.24 -8.48 0.69
CA LEU A 123 12.49 -7.71 -0.53
C LEU A 123 13.85 -7.01 -0.53
N THR A 124 14.41 -6.70 0.64
CA THR A 124 15.76 -6.11 0.78
C THR A 124 16.88 -7.14 0.67
N GLN A 125 16.62 -8.40 1.03
CA GLN A 125 17.60 -9.47 0.95
C GLN A 125 17.86 -9.97 -0.47
N HIS A 126 17.12 -9.50 -1.48
CA HIS A 126 17.37 -9.91 -2.85
C HIS A 126 18.70 -9.32 -3.35
N PRO A 127 19.70 -10.15 -3.72
CA PRO A 127 21.08 -9.67 -3.92
C PRO A 127 21.26 -8.72 -5.11
N ASN A 128 20.36 -8.76 -6.11
CA ASN A 128 20.53 -8.03 -7.38
C ASN A 128 19.24 -7.34 -7.90
N LEU A 129 18.19 -7.22 -7.09
CA LEU A 129 16.94 -6.57 -7.52
C LEU A 129 16.59 -5.49 -6.52
N ASP A 130 16.63 -4.24 -6.96
CA ASP A 130 16.14 -3.13 -6.16
C ASP A 130 14.61 -3.03 -6.28
N ILE A 131 13.91 -3.99 -5.68
CA ILE A 131 12.45 -4.08 -5.76
C ILE A 131 11.80 -2.88 -5.08
N LEU A 132 12.25 -2.57 -3.85
CA LEU A 132 11.69 -1.46 -3.07
C LEU A 132 11.99 -0.11 -3.71
N GLY A 133 13.22 0.13 -4.20
CA GLY A 133 13.55 1.39 -4.88
C GLY A 133 12.74 1.60 -6.17
N SER A 134 12.26 0.52 -6.77
CA SER A 134 11.46 0.53 -8.01
C SER A 134 9.97 0.81 -7.81
N ILE A 135 9.49 0.99 -6.57
CA ILE A 135 8.05 1.19 -6.31
C ILE A 135 7.59 2.61 -6.68
N ALA A 136 6.50 2.69 -7.43
CA ALA A 136 5.77 3.89 -7.78
C ALA A 136 4.26 3.64 -7.66
N ILE A 137 3.51 4.57 -7.08
CA ILE A 137 2.05 4.43 -6.98
C ILE A 137 1.43 4.61 -8.36
N ASN A 138 0.80 3.55 -8.88
CA ASN A 138 -0.07 3.65 -10.04
C ASN A 138 -1.45 4.16 -9.59
N GLN A 139 -1.75 5.42 -9.93
CA GLN A 139 -2.97 6.09 -9.44
C GLN A 139 -4.25 5.45 -9.97
N GLU A 140 -4.27 4.95 -11.20
CA GLU A 140 -5.46 4.30 -11.76
C GLU A 140 -5.75 2.99 -11.03
N LYS A 141 -4.72 2.17 -10.83
CA LYS A 141 -4.82 0.91 -10.07
C LYS A 141 -5.21 1.15 -8.62
N LEU A 142 -4.59 2.16 -7.98
CA LEU A 142 -4.94 2.55 -6.62
C LEU A 142 -6.41 2.97 -6.53
N GLN A 143 -6.92 3.75 -7.48
CA GLN A 143 -8.32 4.17 -7.45
C GLN A 143 -9.26 2.96 -7.50
N SER A 144 -9.05 2.06 -8.47
CA SER A 144 -9.88 0.85 -8.60
C SER A 144 -9.80 -0.05 -7.38
N LEU A 145 -8.61 -0.21 -6.80
CA LEU A 145 -8.39 -0.98 -5.57
C LEU A 145 -9.19 -0.38 -4.40
N LEU A 146 -9.15 0.94 -4.22
CA LEU A 146 -9.89 1.61 -3.17
C LEU A 146 -11.41 1.45 -3.35
N GLU A 147 -11.93 1.51 -4.58
CA GLU A 147 -13.35 1.28 -4.88
C GLU A 147 -13.81 -0.13 -4.49
N VAL A 148 -13.00 -1.14 -4.82
CA VAL A 148 -13.25 -2.54 -4.42
C VAL A 148 -13.19 -2.70 -2.92
N ASN A 149 -12.15 -2.16 -2.27
CA ASN A 149 -11.96 -2.28 -0.82
C ASN A 149 -13.06 -1.56 -0.02
N ASN A 150 -13.51 -0.41 -0.50
CA ASN A 150 -14.63 0.33 0.10
C ASN A 150 -15.92 -0.49 0.05
N THR A 151 -16.15 -1.21 -1.05
CA THR A 151 -17.33 -2.07 -1.21
C THR A 151 -17.24 -3.32 -0.35
N LYS A 152 -16.09 -4.01 -0.37
CA LYS A 152 -15.84 -5.24 0.39
C LYS A 152 -15.94 -5.03 1.91
N ASN A 153 -15.43 -3.90 2.38
CA ASN A 153 -15.33 -3.58 3.80
C ASN A 153 -16.33 -2.49 4.21
N ALA A 154 -17.46 -2.38 3.50
CA ALA A 154 -18.50 -1.42 3.81
C ALA A 154 -19.00 -1.64 5.25
N ILE A 155 -19.01 -0.58 6.04
CA ILE A 155 -19.50 -0.63 7.42
C ILE A 155 -21.03 -0.52 7.38
N PRO A 156 -21.76 -1.48 7.98
CA PRO A 156 -23.22 -1.42 8.05
C PRO A 156 -23.68 -0.11 8.71
N ASP A 157 -24.74 0.50 8.18
CA ASP A 157 -25.23 1.81 8.65
C ASP A 157 -25.59 1.83 10.14
N VAL A 158 -25.91 0.67 10.72
CA VAL A 158 -26.23 0.50 12.15
C VAL A 158 -25.03 0.78 13.08
N LEU A 159 -23.80 0.68 12.56
CA LEU A 159 -22.57 0.92 13.33
C LEU A 159 -22.02 2.35 13.17
N LYS A 160 -22.60 3.18 12.29
CA LYS A 160 -22.12 4.55 11.99
C LYS A 160 -22.57 5.61 13.01
N SER A 161 -23.14 5.17 14.12
CA SER A 161 -23.62 6.06 15.18
C SER A 161 -23.65 5.29 16.50
N SER A 162 -22.54 5.32 17.23
CA SER A 162 -22.43 4.96 18.64
C SER A 162 -21.44 5.91 19.32
#